data_AF-W8RY01-F1
#
_entry.id   AF-W8RY01-F1
#
_cell.length_a   1.000
_cell.length_b   1.000
_cell.length_c   1.000
_cell.angle_alpha   90.00
_cell.angle_beta   90.00
_cell.angle_gamma   90.00
#
_symmetry.space_group_name_H-M   'P 1'
#
loop_
_entity.id
_entity.type
_entity.pdbx_description
1 polymer ?
#
loop_
_entity_poly.entity_id
_entity_poly.type
_entity_poly.pdbx_seq_one_letter_code
_entity_poly.pdbx_strand_id
1 'polypeptide(L)'
;MDEETGLRSYFTYMFGVLYFAGWPALRDGVPVQALMNGAALGFFAYGTYEFTSWAVMRDWHPQMVAVDLAWGTAVTALSAWGGVMIARAVTG
;
A
#
# COMPACT_ATOMS: atom_id res chain seq x y z
N MET A 1 -6.67 -15.96 -15.49
CA MET A 1 -6.46 -15.68 -14.06
C MET A 1 -7.53 -16.45 -13.33
N ASP A 2 -7.14 -17.46 -12.57
CA ASP A 2 -8.03 -18.21 -11.68
C ASP A 2 -8.35 -17.35 -10.43
N GLU A 3 -9.56 -17.46 -9.90
CA GLU A 3 -10.02 -16.66 -8.74
C GLU A 3 -9.12 -16.86 -7.52
N GLU A 4 -8.59 -18.07 -7.34
CA GLU A 4 -7.74 -18.44 -6.22
C GLU A 4 -6.43 -17.62 -6.20
N THR A 5 -5.77 -17.46 -7.35
CA THR A 5 -4.55 -16.65 -7.48
C THR A 5 -4.79 -15.17 -7.20
N GLY A 6 -5.97 -14.64 -7.59
CA GLY A 6 -6.37 -13.27 -7.27
C GLY A 6 -6.45 -13.06 -5.75
N LEU A 7 -7.16 -13.94 -5.05
CA LEU A 7 -7.37 -13.86 -3.61
C LEU A 7 -6.05 -13.89 -2.82
N ARG A 8 -5.12 -14.77 -3.23
CA ARG A 8 -3.78 -14.89 -2.62
C ARG A 8 -2.99 -13.58 -2.71
N SER A 9 -3.08 -12.89 -3.84
CA SER A 9 -2.41 -11.59 -4.05
C SER A 9 -2.94 -10.53 -3.08
N TYR A 10 -4.27 -10.43 -2.95
CA TYR A 10 -4.90 -9.48 -2.03
C TYR A 10 -4.51 -9.74 -0.57
N PHE A 11 -4.56 -11.00 -0.12
CA PHE A 11 -4.17 -11.35 1.25
C PHE A 11 -2.70 -11.09 1.53
N THR A 12 -1.82 -11.38 0.57
CA THR A 12 -0.38 -11.12 0.72
C THR A 12 -0.12 -9.62 0.85
N TYR A 13 -0.76 -8.80 0.03
CA TYR A 13 -0.63 -7.36 0.12
C TYR A 13 -1.17 -6.82 1.45
N MET A 14 -2.36 -7.26 1.85
CA MET A 14 -2.98 -6.86 3.12
C MET A 14 -2.11 -7.25 4.32
N PHE A 15 -1.51 -8.46 4.31
CA PHE A 15 -0.55 -8.88 5.32
C PHE A 15 0.65 -7.94 5.38
N GLY A 16 1.22 -7.54 4.24
CA GLY A 16 2.31 -6.57 4.17
C GLY A 16 1.93 -5.23 4.80
N VAL A 17 0.75 -4.70 4.49
CA VAL A 17 0.23 -3.45 5.10
C VAL A 17 0.12 -3.58 6.62
N LEU A 18 -0.44 -4.67 7.11
CA LEU A 18 -0.58 -4.92 8.54
C LEU A 18 0.77 -5.06 9.23
N TYR A 19 1.70 -5.83 8.65
CA TYR A 19 2.99 -6.13 9.27
C TYR A 19 3.96 -4.94 9.25
N PHE A 20 4.07 -4.22 8.13
CA PHE A 20 5.04 -3.13 7.97
C PHE A 20 4.51 -1.76 8.39
N ALA A 21 3.21 -1.52 8.31
CA ALA A 21 2.62 -0.21 8.62
C ALA A 21 1.75 -0.25 9.88
N GLY A 22 0.81 -1.20 9.96
CA GLY A 22 -0.17 -1.26 11.05
C GLY A 22 0.43 -1.65 12.40
N TRP A 23 1.15 -2.77 12.45
CA TRP A 23 1.70 -3.36 13.67
C TRP A 23 2.70 -2.45 14.39
N PRO A 24 3.70 -1.84 13.71
CA PRO A 24 4.64 -0.93 14.36
C PRO A 24 3.92 0.30 14.95
N ALA A 25 2.97 0.88 14.21
CA ALA A 25 2.24 2.06 14.65
C ALA A 25 1.35 1.80 15.87
N LEU A 26 0.75 0.61 15.97
CA LEU A 26 0.00 0.19 17.16
C LEU A 26 0.92 -0.10 18.34
N ARG A 27 2.02 -0.82 18.11
CA ARG A 27 3.02 -1.17 19.13
C ARG A 27 3.64 0.06 19.77
N ASP A 28 4.04 1.04 18.96
CA ASP A 28 4.74 2.25 19.41
C ASP A 28 3.75 3.37 19.82
N GLY A 29 2.46 3.21 19.52
CA GLY A 29 1.42 4.20 19.83
C GLY A 29 1.45 5.45 18.95
N VAL A 30 2.13 5.40 17.80
CA VAL A 30 2.37 6.54 16.89
C VAL A 30 1.67 6.30 15.53
N PRO A 31 0.41 6.74 15.33
CA PRO A 31 -0.35 6.45 14.10
C PRO A 31 0.27 7.01 12.83
N VAL A 32 0.99 8.13 12.92
CA VAL A 32 1.64 8.72 11.74
C VAL A 32 2.67 7.78 11.13
N GLN A 33 3.25 6.85 11.90
CA GLN A 33 4.11 5.79 11.36
C GLN A 33 3.34 4.89 10.36
N ALA A 34 2.08 4.57 10.62
CA ALA A 34 1.28 3.78 9.68
C ALA A 34 1.04 4.52 8.37
N LEU A 35 0.85 5.84 8.43
CA LEU A 35 0.73 6.68 7.24
C LEU A 35 2.03 6.67 6.43
N MET A 36 3.18 6.90 7.08
CA MET A 36 4.49 6.96 6.40
C MET A 36 4.93 5.60 5.85
N ASN A 37 4.82 4.54 6.65
CA ASN A 37 5.18 3.18 6.23
C ASN A 37 4.21 2.65 5.18
N GLY A 38 2.92 2.96 5.31
CA GLY A 38 1.92 2.62 4.29
C GLY A 38 2.17 3.34 2.98
N ALA A 39 2.55 4.63 3.02
CA ALA A 39 2.96 5.37 1.83
C ALA A 39 4.19 4.74 1.18
N ALA A 40 5.24 4.42 1.96
CA ALA A 40 6.44 3.77 1.44
C ALA A 40 6.13 2.41 0.78
N LEU A 41 5.31 1.57 1.44
CA LEU A 41 4.91 0.28 0.91
C LEU A 41 4.12 0.42 -0.41
N GLY A 42 3.13 1.33 -0.44
CA GLY A 42 2.34 1.62 -1.64
C GLY A 42 3.21 2.15 -2.78
N PHE A 43 4.13 3.08 -2.48
CA PHE A 43 5.07 3.62 -3.45
C PHE A 43 5.96 2.52 -4.06
N PHE A 44 6.51 1.62 -3.24
CA PHE A 44 7.33 0.53 -3.77
C PHE A 44 6.52 -0.49 -4.57
N ALA A 45 5.31 -0.84 -4.11
CA ALA A 45 4.47 -1.82 -4.79
C ALA A 45 4.00 -1.31 -6.16
N TYR A 46 3.38 -0.13 -6.19
CA TYR A 46 2.90 0.48 -7.42
C TYR A 46 4.04 0.99 -8.29
N GLY A 47 5.09 1.56 -7.70
CA GLY A 47 6.26 2.06 -8.43
C GLY A 47 7.01 0.94 -9.13
N THR A 48 7.25 -0.19 -8.46
CA THR A 48 7.92 -1.32 -9.12
C THR A 48 7.10 -1.83 -10.30
N TYR A 49 5.78 -1.93 -10.15
CA TYR A 49 4.89 -2.31 -11.24
C TYR A 49 4.94 -1.31 -12.41
N GLU A 50 4.73 -0.02 -12.13
CA GLU A 50 4.69 1.04 -13.14
C GLU A 50 6.03 1.23 -13.84
N PHE A 51 7.15 1.21 -13.12
CA PHE A 51 8.48 1.35 -13.73
C PHE A 51 8.85 0.14 -14.58
N THR A 52 8.46 -1.06 -14.18
CA THR A 52 8.66 -2.27 -15.00
C THR A 52 7.81 -2.19 -16.27
N SER A 53 6.54 -1.81 -16.12
CA SER A 53 5.61 -1.59 -17.23
C SER A 53 6.14 -0.54 -18.21
N TRP A 54 6.66 0.58 -17.70
CA TRP A 54 7.24 1.65 -18.51
C TRP A 54 8.51 1.21 -19.26
N ALA A 55 9.33 0.34 -18.66
CA ALA A 55 10.54 -0.17 -19.30
C ALA A 55 10.26 -1.17 -20.44
N VAL A 56 9.16 -1.92 -20.36
CA VAL A 56 8.85 -3.00 -21.31
C VAL A 56 7.85 -2.57 -22.39
N MET A 57 6.90 -1.70 -22.08
CA MET A 57 5.83 -1.31 -23.00
C MET A 57 6.16 -0.03 -23.78
N ARG A 58 6.08 -0.11 -25.11
CA ARG A 58 6.55 0.94 -26.04
C ARG A 58 5.76 2.25 -25.96
N ASP A 59 4.44 2.17 -25.71
CA ASP A 59 3.53 3.33 -25.74
C ASP A 59 3.02 3.72 -24.33
N TRP A 60 3.81 3.41 -23.29
CA TRP A 60 3.40 3.67 -21.90
C TRP A 60 3.53 5.16 -21.55
N HIS A 61 2.44 5.78 -21.12
CA HIS A 61 2.38 7.22 -20.92
C HIS A 61 2.92 7.59 -19.51
N PRO A 62 3.96 8.43 -19.38
CA PRO A 62 4.55 8.78 -18.08
C PRO A 62 3.57 9.48 -17.13
N GLN A 63 2.52 10.12 -17.67
CA GLN A 63 1.47 10.69 -16.84
C GLN A 63 0.66 9.61 -16.10
N MET A 64 0.40 8.45 -16.73
CA MET A 64 -0.29 7.33 -16.08
C MET A 64 0.56 6.76 -14.95
N VAL A 65 1.87 6.57 -15.18
CA VAL A 65 2.82 6.15 -14.14
C VAL A 65 2.75 7.05 -12.91
N ALA A 66 2.78 8.37 -13.11
CA ALA A 66 2.73 9.33 -12.02
C ALA A 66 1.39 9.27 -11.25
N VAL A 67 0.28 9.13 -11.97
CA VAL A 67 -1.06 9.03 -11.38
C VAL A 67 -1.23 7.74 -10.59
N ASP A 68 -0.86 6.60 -11.17
CA ASP A 68 -1.01 5.29 -10.52
C ASP A 68 -0.09 5.13 -9.32
N LEU A 69 1.13 5.67 -9.40
CA LEU A 69 2.05 5.72 -8.28
C LEU A 69 1.52 6.58 -7.14
N ALA A 70 1.02 7.78 -7.45
CA ALA A 70 0.45 8.68 -6.44
C ALA A 70 -0.80 8.06 -5.79
N TRP A 71 -1.67 7.45 -6.61
CA TRP A 71 -2.88 6.80 -6.15
C TRP A 71 -2.59 5.61 -5.25
N GLY A 72 -1.71 4.69 -5.68
CA GLY A 72 -1.33 3.52 -4.90
C GLY A 72 -0.66 3.87 -3.58
N THR A 73 0.20 4.89 -3.59
CA THR A 73 0.82 5.46 -2.39
C THR A 73 -0.23 5.99 -1.43
N ALA A 74 -1.14 6.85 -1.92
CA ALA A 74 -2.15 7.51 -1.10
C ALA A 74 -3.15 6.51 -0.49
N VAL A 75 -3.68 5.58 -1.30
CA VAL A 75 -4.64 4.58 -0.83
C VAL A 75 -4.00 3.70 0.24
N THR A 76 -2.78 3.20 0.02
CA THR A 76 -2.12 2.33 0.99
C THR A 76 -1.81 3.06 2.30
N ALA A 77 -1.34 4.31 2.22
CA ALA A 77 -1.10 5.15 3.39
C ALA A 77 -2.37 5.41 4.20
N LEU A 78 -3.44 5.84 3.54
CA LEU A 78 -4.71 6.18 4.18
C LEU A 78 -5.42 4.95 4.73
N SER A 79 -5.36 3.80 4.05
CA SER A 79 -5.91 2.54 4.55
C SER A 79 -5.16 2.05 5.78
N ALA A 80 -3.82 2.09 5.78
CA ALA A 80 -3.02 1.71 6.93
C ALA A 80 -3.30 2.62 8.15
N TRP A 81 -3.26 3.93 7.93
CA TRP A 81 -3.53 4.92 8.98
C TRP A 81 -4.95 4.82 9.51
N GLY A 82 -5.95 4.76 8.63
CA GLY A 82 -7.35 4.64 8.99
C GLY A 82 -7.63 3.35 9.78
N GLY A 83 -7.06 2.22 9.35
CA GLY A 83 -7.15 0.95 10.07
C GLY A 83 -6.59 1.03 11.49
N VAL A 84 -5.43 1.67 11.67
CA VAL A 84 -4.83 1.91 13.00
C VAL A 84 -5.70 2.83 13.85
N MET A 85 -6.22 3.92 13.29
CA MET A 85 -7.09 4.85 14.03
C MET A 85 -8.38 4.16 14.49
N ILE A 86 -8.99 3.34 13.63
CA ILE A 86 -10.19 2.56 13.97
C ILE A 86 -9.86 1.52 15.04
N ALA A 87 -8.76 0.76 14.88
CA ALA A 87 -8.35 -0.24 15.86
C ALA A 87 -8.16 0.39 17.24
N ARG A 88 -7.46 1.54 17.31
CA ARG A 88 -7.27 2.28 18.56
C ARG A 88 -8.59 2.78 19.17
N ALA A 89 -9.56 3.17 18.36
CA ALA A 89 -10.87 3.63 18.86
C ALA A 89 -11.74 2.48 19.39
N VAL A 90 -11.52 1.25 18.93
CA VAL A 90 -12.27 0.07 19.35
C VAL A 90 -11.61 -0.65 20.54
N THR A 91 -10.28 -0.62 20.62
CA THR A 91 -9.51 -1.34 21.66
C THR A 91 -8.94 -0.44 22.76
N GLY A 92 -9.07 0.89 22.62
CA GLY A 92 -8.70 1.88 23.63
C GLY A 92 -9.89 2.30 24.47
#